data_AF-A0AAD4GAJ0-F1
#
_entry.id   AF-A0AAD4GAJ0-F1
#
_cell.length_a   1.000
_cell.length_b   1.000
_cell.length_c   1.000
_cell.angle_alpha   90.00
_cell.angle_beta   90.00
_cell.angle_gamma   90.00
#
_symmetry.space_group_name_H-M   'P 1'
#
loop_
_entity.id
_entity.type
_entity.pdbx_description
1 polymer ?
#
loop_
_entity_poly.entity_id
_entity_poly.type
_entity_poly.pdbx_seq_one_letter_code
_entity_poly.pdbx_strand_id
1 'polypeptide(L)'
;FSSEEHPQMLSHTLKLRSRKVIPVILGDSLPKRDGTLDNDAQYYHYMLLLFRPWRHFDDILSHGESWSDAFERAHFSPYCQQLMANMVVDSECRDAK
;
A
#
# COMPACT_ATOMS: atom_id res chain seq x y z
N PHE A 1 15.52 4.70 -11.00
CA PHE A 1 16.28 5.46 -9.98
C PHE A 1 17.67 4.92 -9.68
N SER A 2 17.91 3.60 -9.73
CA SER A 2 19.23 2.98 -9.49
C SER A 2 20.00 2.57 -10.75
N SER A 3 19.45 2.83 -11.95
CA SER A 3 20.17 2.63 -13.22
C SER A 3 21.11 3.81 -13.47
N GLU A 4 22.26 3.53 -14.08
CA GLU A 4 23.26 4.54 -14.43
C GLU A 4 22.75 5.62 -15.40
N GLU A 5 21.75 5.27 -16.20
CA GLU A 5 21.15 6.16 -17.20
C GLU A 5 20.01 7.04 -16.63
N HIS A 6 19.65 6.85 -15.36
CA HIS A 6 18.52 7.57 -14.79
C HIS A 6 18.88 9.05 -14.54
N PRO A 7 18.11 10.05 -15.02
CA PRO A 7 18.45 11.48 -14.92
C PRO A 7 18.72 11.97 -13.49
N GLN A 8 18.17 11.28 -12.49
CA GLN A 8 18.30 11.61 -11.07
C GLN A 8 19.30 10.74 -10.30
N MET A 9 20.07 9.87 -10.96
CA MET A 9 21.01 8.95 -10.29
C MET A 9 21.97 9.69 -9.35
N LEU A 10 22.54 10.81 -9.81
CA LEU A 10 23.56 11.55 -9.05
C LEU A 10 22.99 12.44 -7.94
N SER A 11 21.68 12.74 -7.98
CA SER A 11 21.06 13.70 -7.07
C SER A 11 20.11 13.08 -6.05
N HIS A 12 19.55 11.90 -6.33
CA HIS A 12 18.55 11.26 -5.49
C HIS A 12 19.05 9.90 -5.00
N THR A 13 18.95 9.69 -3.69
CA THR A 13 19.29 8.40 -3.05
C THR A 13 18.12 7.91 -2.20
N LEU A 14 17.97 6.59 -2.11
CA LEU A 14 17.05 5.96 -1.19
C LEU A 14 17.71 5.87 0.18
N LYS A 15 17.08 6.48 1.19
CA LYS A 15 17.56 6.43 2.57
C LYS A 15 16.46 5.92 3.48
N LEU A 16 16.79 4.92 4.30
CA LEU A 16 15.91 4.49 5.38
C LEU A 16 15.84 5.58 6.45
N ARG A 17 14.62 5.93 6.87
CA ARG A 17 14.43 6.92 7.94
C ARG A 17 14.88 6.34 9.28
N SER A 18 15.62 7.15 10.05
CA SER A 18 16.13 6.78 11.38
C SER A 18 15.10 6.95 12.50
N ARG A 19 13.99 7.65 12.24
CA ARG A 19 12.90 7.87 13.19
C ARG A 19 11.62 7.26 12.64
N LYS A 20 10.81 6.68 13.53
CA LYS A 20 9.46 6.21 13.21
C LYS A 20 8.61 7.43 12.85
N VAL A 21 7.94 7.37 11.71
CA VAL A 21 7.02 8.40 11.23
C VAL A 21 5.75 7.72 10.74
N ILE A 22 4.62 8.41 10.87
CA ILE A 22 3.37 7.94 10.27
C ILE A 22 3.28 8.55 8.87
N PRO A 23 3.16 7.74 7.80
CA PRO A 23 2.97 8.27 6.45
C PRO A 23 1.60 8.95 6.35
N VAL A 24 1.57 10.16 5.80
CA VAL A 24 0.34 10.84 5.41
C VAL A 24 0.13 10.60 3.93
N ILE A 25 -0.95 9.91 3.58
CA ILE A 25 -1.35 9.72 2.19
C ILE A 25 -1.94 11.03 1.68
N LEU A 26 -1.37 11.55 0.60
CA LEU A 26 -1.83 12.74 -0.11
C LEU A 26 -2.63 12.30 -1.34
N GLY A 27 -3.81 12.86 -1.54
CA GLY A 27 -4.73 12.49 -2.62
C GLY A 27 -6.13 12.17 -2.10
N ASP A 28 -6.92 11.52 -2.94
CA ASP A 28 -8.26 11.04 -2.59
C ASP A 28 -8.20 10.07 -1.40
N SER A 29 -9.31 9.96 -0.67
CA SER A 29 -9.44 9.08 0.49
C SER A 29 -9.08 7.64 0.10
N LEU A 30 -8.45 6.92 1.04
CA LEU A 30 -8.17 5.49 0.83
C LEU A 30 -9.49 4.74 0.59
N PRO A 31 -9.49 3.76 -0.33
CA PRO A 31 -10.66 2.92 -0.55
C PRO A 31 -11.07 2.23 0.74
N LYS A 32 -12.38 2.19 1.01
CA LYS A 32 -12.95 1.58 2.20
C LYS A 32 -13.41 0.16 1.90
N ARG A 33 -13.41 -0.68 2.92
CA ARG A 33 -14.13 -1.96 2.87
C ARG A 33 -15.56 -1.71 3.30
N ASP A 34 -16.47 -1.67 2.34
CA ASP A 34 -17.90 -1.52 2.58
C ASP A 34 -18.70 -2.77 2.15
N GLY A 35 -18.00 -3.82 1.72
CA GLY A 35 -18.60 -5.07 1.27
C GLY A 35 -19.08 -5.03 -0.19
N THR A 36 -18.90 -3.92 -0.90
CA THR A 36 -19.06 -3.89 -2.35
C THR A 36 -17.81 -4.44 -3.03
N LEU A 37 -18.00 -5.25 -4.07
CA LEU A 37 -16.88 -5.94 -4.75
C LEU A 37 -15.81 -4.98 -5.26
N ASP A 38 -16.22 -3.84 -5.84
CA ASP A 38 -15.29 -2.88 -6.43
C ASP A 38 -14.48 -2.12 -5.37
N ASN A 39 -15.10 -1.70 -4.27
CA ASN A 39 -14.39 -0.98 -3.21
C ASN A 39 -13.47 -1.92 -2.42
N ASP A 40 -13.92 -3.14 -2.13
CA ASP A 40 -13.09 -4.15 -1.48
C ASP A 40 -11.87 -4.53 -2.34
N ALA A 41 -12.06 -4.72 -3.66
CA ALA A 41 -10.95 -4.97 -4.57
C ALA A 41 -9.92 -3.83 -4.59
N GLN A 42 -10.38 -2.57 -4.58
CA GLN A 42 -9.51 -1.40 -4.48
C GLN A 42 -8.78 -1.36 -3.14
N TYR A 43 -9.45 -1.67 -2.03
CA TYR A 43 -8.81 -1.77 -0.72
C TYR A 43 -7.67 -2.80 -0.74
N TYR A 44 -7.92 -4.01 -1.25
CA TYR A 44 -6.90 -5.06 -1.32
C TYR A 44 -5.71 -4.64 -2.18
N HIS A 45 -5.98 -4.05 -3.35
CA HIS A 45 -4.95 -3.51 -4.24
C HIS A 45 -4.05 -2.49 -3.51
N TYR A 46 -4.65 -1.51 -2.82
CA TYR A 46 -3.89 -0.48 -2.11
C TYR A 46 -3.07 -1.06 -0.96
N MET A 47 -3.65 -1.95 -0.15
CA MET A 47 -2.93 -2.53 0.98
C MET A 47 -1.78 -3.43 0.53
N LEU A 48 -1.95 -4.17 -0.56
CA LEU A 48 -0.87 -4.94 -1.19
C LEU A 48 0.26 -4.01 -1.67
N LEU A 49 -0.07 -2.93 -2.38
CA LEU A 49 0.91 -1.99 -2.90
C LEU A 49 1.75 -1.33 -1.79
N LEU A 50 1.12 -1.02 -0.65
CA LEU A 50 1.75 -0.31 0.45
C LEU A 50 2.53 -1.21 1.41
N PHE A 51 2.03 -2.43 1.66
CA PHE A 51 2.54 -3.26 2.76
C PHE A 51 3.19 -4.57 2.32
N ARG A 52 3.01 -4.99 1.06
CA ARG A 52 3.75 -6.12 0.51
C ARG A 52 5.03 -5.60 -0.12
N PRO A 53 6.20 -6.18 0.16
CA PRO A 53 7.41 -5.86 -0.59
C PRO A 53 7.30 -6.39 -2.03
N TRP A 54 7.57 -5.55 -3.02
CA TRP A 54 7.56 -5.91 -4.44
C TRP A 54 8.64 -5.15 -5.21
N ARG A 55 9.13 -5.77 -6.30
CA ARG A 55 10.00 -5.13 -7.30
C ARG A 55 9.33 -5.13 -8.67
N HIS A 56 8.55 -6.15 -8.96
CA HIS A 56 7.75 -6.30 -10.18
C HIS A 56 6.28 -6.41 -9.81
N PHE A 57 5.40 -6.07 -10.75
CA PHE A 57 3.95 -6.17 -10.52
C PHE A 57 3.51 -7.61 -10.25
N ASP A 58 4.16 -8.59 -10.88
CA ASP A 58 3.92 -10.02 -10.66
C ASP A 58 4.27 -10.47 -9.23
N ASP A 59 5.12 -9.71 -8.51
CA ASP A 59 5.35 -9.94 -7.08
C ASP A 59 4.10 -9.61 -6.27
N ILE A 60 3.15 -8.84 -6.80
CA ILE A 60 1.91 -8.44 -6.14
C ILE A 60 0.74 -9.31 -6.60
N LEU A 61 0.52 -9.40 -7.90
CA LEU A 61 -0.66 -10.03 -8.49
C LEU A 61 -0.23 -11.01 -9.57
N SER A 62 -0.56 -12.29 -9.39
CA SER A 62 -0.28 -13.31 -10.39
C SER A 62 -1.26 -13.20 -11.55
N HIS A 63 -0.88 -13.70 -12.73
CA HIS A 63 -1.75 -13.65 -13.90
C HIS A 63 -3.08 -14.39 -13.65
N GLY A 64 -4.20 -13.67 -13.76
CA GLY A 64 -5.56 -14.21 -13.54
C GLY A 64 -5.97 -14.34 -12.07
N GLU A 65 -5.12 -13.91 -11.13
CA GLU A 65 -5.44 -13.84 -9.69
C GLU A 65 -6.32 -12.61 -9.42
N SER A 66 -7.30 -12.75 -8.51
CA SER A 66 -8.08 -11.59 -8.04
C SER A 66 -7.32 -10.85 -6.93
N TRP A 67 -7.67 -9.59 -6.70
CA TRP A 67 -7.04 -8.79 -5.64
C TRP A 67 -7.31 -9.36 -4.24
N SER A 68 -8.48 -9.95 -4.01
CA SER A 68 -8.81 -10.61 -2.74
C SER A 68 -7.92 -11.83 -2.52
N ASP A 69 -7.77 -12.70 -3.53
CA ASP A 69 -6.95 -13.91 -3.41
C ASP A 69 -5.48 -13.55 -3.16
N ALA A 70 -4.96 -12.55 -3.87
CA ALA A 70 -3.60 -12.05 -3.68
C ALA A 70 -3.39 -11.47 -2.27
N PHE A 71 -4.40 -10.80 -1.72
CA PHE A 71 -4.36 -10.24 -0.37
C PHE A 71 -4.40 -11.33 0.70
N GLU A 72 -5.25 -12.36 0.54
CA GLU A 72 -5.34 -13.50 1.45
C GLU A 72 -4.07 -14.34 1.45
N ARG A 73 -3.42 -14.49 0.28
CA ARG A 73 -2.13 -15.17 0.14
C ARG A 73 -0.97 -14.37 0.74
N ALA A 74 -1.09 -13.05 0.82
CA ALA A 74 -0.02 -12.21 1.33
C ALA A 74 0.14 -12.34 2.85
N HIS A 75 1.39 -12.49 3.29
CA HIS A 75 1.70 -12.48 4.72
C HIS A 75 2.06 -11.06 5.17
N PHE A 76 1.24 -10.52 6.06
CA PHE A 76 1.49 -9.24 6.71
C PHE A 76 1.97 -9.47 8.14
N SER A 77 2.99 -8.70 8.56
CA SER A 77 3.37 -8.69 9.96
C SER A 77 2.24 -8.13 10.85
N PRO A 78 2.15 -8.50 12.14
CA PRO A 78 1.17 -7.92 13.05
C PRO A 78 1.23 -6.38 13.11
N TYR A 79 2.44 -5.82 12.96
CA TYR A 79 2.63 -4.37 12.89
C TYR A 79 1.98 -3.75 11.63
N CYS A 80 2.17 -4.38 10.46
CA CYS A 80 1.53 -3.95 9.23
C CYS A 80 0.00 -4.02 9.34
N GLN A 81 -0.54 -5.12 9.90
CA GLN A 81 -1.98 -5.27 10.11
C GLN A 81 -2.55 -4.17 11.02
N GLN A 82 -1.84 -3.83 12.11
CA GLN A 82 -2.24 -2.73 12.98
C GLN A 82 -2.22 -1.38 12.25
N LEU A 83 -1.22 -1.14 11.40
CA LEU A 83 -1.15 0.07 10.58
C LEU A 83 -2.32 0.15 9.59
N MET A 84 -2.64 -0.95 8.90
CA MET A 84 -3.80 -1.01 8.00
C MET A 84 -5.09 -0.66 8.74
N ALA A 85 -5.32 -1.25 9.92
CA ALA A 85 -6.49 -0.95 10.74
C ALA A 85 -6.55 0.53 11.15
N ASN A 86 -5.43 1.11 11.55
CA ASN A 86 -5.36 2.53 11.90
C ASN A 86 -5.64 3.44 10.69
N MET A 87 -5.19 3.06 9.49
CA MET A 87 -5.45 3.82 8.27
C MET A 87 -6.94 3.82 7.90
N VAL A 88 -7.65 2.70 8.13
CA VAL A 88 -9.11 2.65 7.98
C VAL A 88 -9.78 3.62 8.95
N VAL A 89 -9.43 3.58 10.23
CA VAL A 89 -10.01 4.48 11.25
C VAL A 89 -9.73 5.96 10.93
N ASP A 90 -8.51 6.31 10.49
CA ASP A 90 -8.19 7.69 10.09
C ASP A 90 -9.06 8.15 8.91
N SER A 91 -9.27 7.28 7.91
CA SER A 91 -10.12 7.57 6.76
C SER A 91 -11.59 7.79 7.14
N GLU A 92 -12.12 6.97 8.05
CA GLU A 92 -13.49 7.13 8.58
C GLU A 92 -13.65 8.45 9.33
N CYS A 93 -12.66 8.80 10.15
CA CYS A 93 -12.66 10.06 10.90
C CYS A 93 -12.52 11.30 10.00
N ARG A 94 -11.84 11.18 8.86
CA ARG A 94 -11.66 12.28 7.91
C ARG A 94 -12.93 12.57 7.12
N ASP A 95 -13.63 11.54 6.68
CA ASP A 95 -14.89 11.67 5.94
C ASP A 95 -16.05 12.17 6.82
N ALA A 96 -15.92 12.06 8.15
CA ALA A 96 -16.89 12.59 9.11
C ALA A 96 -16.79 14.10 9.37
N LYS A 97 -15.82 14.80 8.76
CA LYS A 97 -15.58 16.25 8.91
C LYS A 97 -16.05 17.02 7.69
#